data_AF-A0A964Z8Y8-F1
#
_entry.id   AF-A0A964Z8Y8-F1
#
_cell.length_a   1.000
_cell.length_b   1.000
_cell.length_c   1.000
_cell.angle_alpha   90.00
_cell.angle_beta   90.00
_cell.angle_gamma   90.00
#
_symmetry.space_group_name_H-M   'P 1'
#
loop_
_entity.id
_entity.type
_entity.pdbx_description
1 polymer ?
#
loop_
_entity_poly.entity_id
_entity_poly.type
_entity_poly.pdbx_seq_one_letter_code
_entity_poly.pdbx_strand_id
1 'polypeptide(L)'
;MDGKTGQRVWLILSLVVLVLLIGALAAYVLIGVLGEWETQANALTLARRIILAVWALTASSIVLTRVTVFGWSFRRYFRWDGEGDPPPGAPRPTRAPWYKSPSASFGFTVAIVSITGAAVSATVILYLLMDWVGWDVFSLVAKILWGSWWVLLIGLVLARVTIFGIQRRNSVSSGNSKS
;
A
#
# COMPACT_ATOMS: atom_id res chain seq x y z
N MET A 1 -4.33 -18.51 -19.64
CA MET A 1 -3.04 -17.80 -19.53
C MET A 1 -2.03 -18.78 -18.96
N ASP A 2 -1.09 -19.24 -19.77
CA ASP A 2 -0.05 -20.16 -19.32
C ASP A 2 0.80 -19.48 -18.25
N GLY A 3 1.07 -20.17 -17.14
CA GLY A 3 1.84 -19.62 -16.01
C GLY A 3 3.21 -19.05 -16.43
N LYS A 4 3.78 -19.56 -17.52
CA LYS A 4 5.03 -19.07 -18.13
C LYS A 4 4.91 -17.66 -18.73
N THR A 5 3.76 -17.31 -19.31
CA THR A 5 3.54 -15.98 -19.91
C THR A 5 3.39 -14.90 -18.84
N GLY A 6 2.67 -15.22 -17.75
CA GLY A 6 2.54 -14.30 -16.60
C GLY A 6 3.87 -14.01 -15.92
N GLN A 7 4.72 -15.03 -15.75
CA GLN A 7 6.04 -14.87 -15.14
C GLN A 7 6.97 -13.99 -15.99
N ARG A 8 6.96 -14.15 -17.32
CA ARG A 8 7.79 -13.34 -18.24
C ARG A 8 7.39 -11.87 -18.21
N VAL A 9 6.09 -11.56 -18.26
CA VAL A 9 5.59 -10.18 -18.17
C VAL A 9 6.02 -9.53 -16.85
N TRP A 10 5.93 -10.27 -15.74
CA TRP A 10 6.33 -9.75 -14.42
C TRP A 10 7.83 -9.46 -14.34
N LEU A 11 8.68 -10.31 -14.91
CA LEU A 11 10.13 -10.09 -14.98
C LEU A 11 10.48 -8.86 -15.82
N ILE A 12 9.85 -8.70 -17.00
CA ILE A 12 10.08 -7.56 -17.88
C ILE A 12 9.71 -6.25 -17.17
N LEU A 13 8.52 -6.20 -16.55
CA LEU A 13 8.09 -5.02 -15.81
C LEU A 13 9.03 -4.69 -14.65
N SER A 14 9.46 -5.70 -13.90
CA SER A 14 10.40 -5.52 -12.79
C SER A 14 11.76 -5.00 -13.26
N LEU A 15 12.25 -5.51 -14.40
CA LEU A 15 13.50 -5.06 -15.01
C LEU A 15 13.40 -3.60 -15.49
N VAL A 16 12.30 -3.23 -16.15
CA VAL A 16 12.05 -1.85 -16.60
C VAL A 16 12.05 -0.89 -15.41
N VAL A 17 11.34 -1.25 -14.33
CA VAL A 17 11.32 -0.45 -13.10
C VAL A 17 12.73 -0.33 -12.49
N LEU A 18 13.49 -1.43 -12.45
CA LEU A 18 14.85 -1.42 -11.92
C LEU A 18 15.78 -0.50 -12.73
N VAL A 19 15.73 -0.57 -14.06
CA VAL A 19 16.52 0.29 -14.95
C VAL A 19 16.16 1.76 -14.75
N LEU A 20 14.87 2.08 -14.67
CA LEU A 20 14.40 3.45 -14.40
C LEU A 20 14.88 3.95 -13.03
N LEU A 21 14.86 3.10 -12.00
CA LEU A 21 15.36 3.45 -10.66
C LEU A 21 16.87 3.72 -10.68
N ILE A 22 17.66 2.85 -11.33
CA ILE A 22 19.11 3.06 -11.46
C ILE A 22 19.41 4.34 -12.23
N GLY A 23 18.71 4.59 -13.34
CA GLY A 23 18.86 5.83 -14.11
C GLY A 23 18.50 7.08 -13.30
N ALA A 24 17.42 7.02 -12.51
CA ALA A 24 17.02 8.10 -11.62
C ALA A 24 18.03 8.33 -10.49
N LEU A 25 18.63 7.27 -9.93
CA LEU A 25 19.71 7.38 -8.94
C LEU A 25 20.95 8.03 -9.55
N ALA A 26 21.34 7.62 -10.75
CA ALA A 26 22.45 8.22 -11.48
C ALA A 26 22.19 9.71 -11.75
N ALA A 27 20.99 10.06 -12.20
CA ALA A 27 20.60 11.47 -12.39
C ALA A 27 20.65 12.27 -11.09
N TYR A 28 20.19 11.70 -9.97
CA TYR A 28 20.27 12.32 -8.65
C TYR A 28 21.73 12.62 -8.24
N VAL A 29 22.62 11.64 -8.41
CA VAL A 29 24.05 11.78 -8.09
C VAL A 29 24.75 12.76 -9.05
N LEU A 30 24.41 12.75 -10.33
CA LEU A 30 24.99 13.66 -11.33
C LEU A 30 24.56 15.11 -11.06
N ILE A 31 23.29 15.37 -10.76
CA ILE A 31 22.83 16.69 -10.29
C ILE A 31 23.53 17.04 -8.97
N GLY A 32 23.75 16.03 -8.12
CA GLY A 32 24.68 16.00 -6.98
C GLY A 32 25.98 16.77 -7.21
N VAL A 33 26.77 16.22 -8.12
CA VAL A 33 28.20 16.49 -8.29
C VAL A 33 28.48 17.54 -9.36
N LEU A 34 27.69 17.58 -10.43
CA LEU A 34 27.92 18.40 -11.63
C LEU A 34 26.97 19.58 -11.76
N GLY A 35 26.01 19.74 -10.85
CA GLY A 35 25.06 20.86 -10.91
C GLY A 35 25.74 22.21 -10.70
N GLU A 36 25.44 23.19 -11.55
CA GLU A 36 25.83 24.58 -11.33
C GLU A 36 24.95 25.23 -10.25
N TRP A 37 25.28 24.95 -8.98
CA TRP A 37 24.50 25.41 -7.83
C TRP A 37 24.47 26.93 -7.68
N GLU A 38 25.50 27.63 -8.16
CA GLU A 38 25.58 29.08 -8.03
C GLU A 38 24.61 29.81 -8.96
N THR A 39 24.38 29.28 -10.16
CA THR A 39 23.55 29.91 -11.20
C THR A 39 22.12 29.35 -11.20
N GLN A 40 21.93 28.07 -10.84
CA GLN A 40 20.66 27.36 -11.00
C GLN A 40 20.16 26.66 -9.73
N ALA A 41 20.54 27.15 -8.54
CA ALA A 41 20.17 26.58 -7.23
C ALA A 41 18.70 26.12 -7.16
N ASN A 42 17.76 26.97 -7.58
CA ASN A 42 16.32 26.69 -7.49
C ASN A 42 15.90 25.57 -8.44
N ALA A 43 16.38 25.58 -9.69
CA ALA A 43 16.04 24.56 -10.68
C ALA A 43 16.63 23.18 -10.30
N LEU A 44 17.87 23.15 -9.81
CA LEU A 44 18.54 21.92 -9.37
C LEU A 44 17.91 21.36 -8.09
N THR A 45 17.47 22.23 -7.17
CA THR A 45 16.72 21.83 -5.96
C THR A 45 15.38 21.21 -6.34
N LEU A 46 14.61 21.85 -7.22
CA LEU A 46 13.35 21.31 -7.72
C LEU A 46 13.55 19.96 -8.42
N ALA A 47 14.57 19.84 -9.29
CA ALA A 47 14.88 18.60 -9.99
C ALA A 47 15.21 17.45 -9.03
N ARG A 48 16.03 17.70 -7.99
CA ARG A 48 16.29 16.71 -6.92
C ARG A 48 15.01 16.30 -6.21
N ARG A 49 14.12 17.24 -5.88
CA ARG A 49 12.84 16.94 -5.22
C ARG A 49 11.91 16.12 -6.09
N ILE A 50 11.85 16.38 -7.39
CA ILE A 50 11.08 15.56 -8.34
C ILE A 50 11.60 14.13 -8.37
N ILE A 51 12.92 13.93 -8.43
CA ILE A 51 13.50 12.59 -8.43
C ILE A 51 13.16 11.85 -7.12
N LEU A 52 13.31 12.52 -5.97
CA LEU A 52 12.95 11.97 -4.67
C LEU A 52 11.45 11.68 -4.54
N ALA A 53 10.60 12.55 -5.07
CA ALA A 53 9.15 12.38 -5.13
C ALA A 53 8.76 11.11 -5.90
N VAL A 54 9.34 10.92 -7.09
CA VAL A 54 9.12 9.71 -7.91
C VAL A 54 9.60 8.46 -7.18
N TRP A 55 10.74 8.52 -6.50
CA TRP A 55 11.24 7.42 -5.68
C TRP A 55 10.31 7.08 -4.52
N ALA A 56 9.85 8.07 -3.77
CA ALA A 56 8.93 7.89 -2.65
C ALA A 56 7.60 7.26 -3.11
N LEU A 57 7.05 7.72 -4.24
CA LEU A 57 5.83 7.15 -4.84
C LEU A 57 6.06 5.72 -5.32
N THR A 58 7.19 5.44 -5.97
CA THR A 58 7.52 4.10 -6.47
C THR A 58 7.69 3.12 -5.32
N ALA A 59 8.47 3.48 -4.29
CA ALA A 59 8.65 2.66 -3.10
C ALA A 59 7.33 2.38 -2.38
N SER A 60 6.51 3.43 -2.20
CA SER A 60 5.19 3.28 -1.58
C SER A 60 4.27 2.37 -2.40
N SER A 61 4.26 2.53 -3.72
CA SER A 61 3.50 1.68 -4.64
C SER A 61 3.95 0.21 -4.57
N ILE A 62 5.26 -0.05 -4.53
CA ILE A 62 5.80 -1.41 -4.38
C ILE A 62 5.35 -2.01 -3.04
N VAL A 63 5.47 -1.27 -1.94
CA VAL A 63 5.05 -1.72 -0.60
C VAL A 63 3.54 -2.02 -0.60
N LEU A 64 2.72 -1.10 -1.10
CA LEU A 64 1.26 -1.29 -1.18
C LEU A 64 0.89 -2.48 -2.06
N THR A 65 1.59 -2.67 -3.19
CA THR A 65 1.41 -3.83 -4.06
C THR A 65 1.76 -5.12 -3.34
N ARG A 66 2.89 -5.16 -2.60
CA ARG A 66 3.30 -6.34 -1.83
C ARG A 66 2.33 -6.65 -0.70
N VAL A 67 1.88 -5.65 0.04
CA VAL A 67 0.86 -5.82 1.08
C VAL A 67 -0.44 -6.35 0.49
N THR A 68 -0.85 -5.84 -0.67
CA THR A 68 -2.06 -6.30 -1.37
C THR A 68 -1.93 -7.74 -1.85
N VAL A 69 -0.83 -8.08 -2.53
CA VAL A 69 -0.54 -9.44 -3.03
C VAL A 69 -0.38 -10.42 -1.87
N PHE A 70 0.32 -10.05 -0.80
CA PHE A 70 0.48 -10.88 0.39
C PHE A 70 -0.87 -11.16 1.05
N GLY A 71 -1.68 -10.12 1.27
CA GLY A 71 -3.04 -10.28 1.78
C GLY A 71 -3.91 -11.18 0.90
N TRP A 72 -3.70 -11.13 -0.42
CA TRP A 72 -4.39 -12.00 -1.37
C TRP A 72 -3.90 -13.46 -1.36
N SER A 73 -2.59 -13.66 -1.24
CA SER A 73 -1.99 -15.00 -1.12
C SER A 73 -2.44 -15.70 0.16
N PHE A 74 -2.44 -15.00 1.28
CA PHE A 74 -2.94 -15.49 2.56
C PHE A 74 -4.41 -15.91 2.45
N ARG A 75 -5.23 -15.14 1.71
CA ARG A 75 -6.64 -15.50 1.43
C ARG A 75 -6.78 -16.77 0.59
N ARG A 76 -5.89 -17.02 -0.38
CA ARG A 76 -5.89 -18.28 -1.14
C ARG A 76 -5.53 -19.48 -0.26
N TYR A 77 -4.59 -19.33 0.67
CA TYR A 77 -4.24 -20.40 1.62
C TYR A 77 -5.41 -20.83 2.53
N PHE A 78 -6.42 -19.99 2.75
CA PHE A 78 -7.62 -20.33 3.54
C PHE A 78 -8.88 -20.62 2.69
N ARG A 79 -8.78 -20.60 1.35
CA ARG A 79 -9.87 -21.00 0.46
C ARG A 79 -9.70 -22.47 0.08
N TRP A 80 -10.45 -23.32 0.77
CA TRP A 80 -10.54 -24.76 0.48
C TRP A 80 -11.62 -25.05 -0.58
N ASP A 81 -11.59 -24.34 -1.70
CA ASP A 81 -12.61 -24.48 -2.75
C ASP A 81 -12.17 -25.46 -3.87
N GLY A 82 -11.41 -26.50 -3.55
CA GLY A 82 -11.09 -27.55 -4.53
C GLY A 82 -10.39 -28.76 -3.91
N GLU A 83 -10.99 -29.93 -4.09
CA GLU A 83 -10.46 -31.31 -4.25
C GLU A 83 -8.96 -31.60 -3.97
N GLY A 84 -8.38 -31.05 -2.90
CA GLY A 84 -6.99 -31.25 -2.54
C GLY A 84 -6.86 -31.47 -1.05
N ASP A 85 -6.28 -32.61 -0.68
CA ASP A 85 -6.00 -32.94 0.71
C ASP A 85 -5.13 -31.86 1.38
N PRO A 86 -5.37 -31.55 2.66
CA PRO A 86 -4.50 -30.68 3.43
C PRO A 86 -3.06 -31.14 3.41
N PRO A 87 -2.08 -30.23 3.25
CA PRO A 87 -0.70 -30.58 3.54
C PRO A 87 -0.62 -31.07 5.00
N PRO A 88 -0.08 -32.29 5.24
CA PRO A 88 -0.06 -32.87 6.58
C PRO A 88 0.90 -32.07 7.46
N GLY A 89 0.40 -31.56 8.59
CA GLY A 89 1.24 -30.98 9.65
C GLY A 89 0.96 -29.55 10.11
N ALA A 90 -0.18 -28.93 9.78
CA ALA A 90 -0.54 -27.63 10.37
C ALA A 90 -1.48 -27.80 11.59
N PRO A 91 -0.98 -27.75 12.84
CA PRO A 91 -1.82 -27.63 14.02
C PRO A 91 -2.29 -26.16 14.14
N ARG A 92 -3.26 -25.74 13.34
CA ARG A 92 -3.93 -24.45 13.54
C ARG A 92 -5.43 -24.55 13.26
N PRO A 93 -6.27 -23.84 14.04
CA PRO A 93 -7.71 -23.89 13.89
C PRO A 93 -8.09 -23.46 12.47
N THR A 94 -8.57 -24.42 11.68
CA THR A 94 -8.81 -24.30 10.23
C THR A 94 -10.04 -23.45 9.89
N ARG A 95 -10.82 -23.03 10.89
CA ARG A 95 -11.93 -22.08 10.72
C ARG A 95 -11.97 -21.15 11.93
N ALA A 96 -12.01 -19.84 11.70
CA ALA A 96 -12.68 -18.99 12.68
C ALA A 96 -14.14 -19.49 12.75
N PRO A 97 -14.75 -19.69 13.94
CA PRO A 97 -16.11 -20.24 14.05
C PRO A 97 -17.22 -19.32 13.50
N TRP A 98 -16.86 -18.26 12.76
CA TRP A 98 -17.77 -17.36 12.10
C TRP A 98 -17.30 -17.07 10.66
N TYR A 99 -18.25 -16.98 9.75
CA TYR A 99 -18.01 -16.61 8.36
C TYR A 99 -17.52 -15.15 8.30
N LYS A 100 -16.24 -14.93 7.94
CA LYS A 100 -15.76 -13.59 7.59
C LYS A 100 -16.16 -13.31 6.15
N SER A 101 -17.02 -12.31 5.94
CA SER A 101 -17.40 -11.90 4.58
C SER A 101 -16.15 -11.51 3.77
N PRO A 102 -15.84 -12.25 2.69
CA PRO A 102 -14.60 -12.06 1.94
C PRO A 102 -14.64 -10.80 1.07
N SER A 103 -15.83 -10.30 0.72
CA SER A 103 -16.04 -9.01 0.06
C SER A 103 -15.80 -7.84 1.00
N ALA A 104 -16.29 -7.92 2.24
CA ALA A 104 -16.05 -6.88 3.25
C ALA A 104 -14.54 -6.72 3.55
N SER A 105 -13.81 -7.84 3.73
CA SER A 105 -12.36 -7.76 3.93
C SER A 105 -11.61 -7.15 2.75
N PHE A 106 -12.07 -7.38 1.51
CA PHE A 106 -11.46 -6.81 0.32
C PHE A 106 -11.70 -5.30 0.25
N GLY A 107 -12.93 -4.85 0.51
CA GLY A 107 -13.26 -3.43 0.57
C GLY A 107 -12.40 -2.67 1.59
N PHE A 108 -12.17 -3.24 2.77
CA PHE A 108 -11.29 -2.64 3.78
C PHE A 108 -9.83 -2.55 3.32
N THR A 109 -9.28 -3.60 2.71
CA THR A 109 -7.90 -3.56 2.19
C THR A 109 -7.74 -2.50 1.10
N VAL A 110 -8.69 -2.43 0.15
CA VAL A 110 -8.68 -1.42 -0.90
C VAL A 110 -8.80 -0.02 -0.31
N ALA A 111 -9.69 0.20 0.67
CA ALA A 111 -9.83 1.50 1.33
C ALA A 111 -8.54 1.94 2.02
N ILE A 112 -7.87 1.04 2.76
CA ILE A 112 -6.59 1.32 3.43
C ILE A 112 -5.51 1.68 2.41
N VAL A 113 -5.40 0.90 1.33
CA VAL A 113 -4.40 1.14 0.27
C VAL A 113 -4.65 2.47 -0.42
N SER A 114 -5.91 2.79 -0.76
CA SER A 114 -6.28 4.05 -1.42
C SER A 114 -6.03 5.27 -0.53
N ILE A 115 -6.41 5.22 0.75
CA ILE A 115 -6.18 6.33 1.70
C ILE A 115 -4.68 6.54 1.93
N THR A 116 -3.91 5.46 2.02
CA THR A 116 -2.46 5.53 2.16
C THR A 116 -1.81 6.11 0.91
N GLY A 117 -2.22 5.66 -0.28
CA GLY A 117 -1.76 6.22 -1.55
C GLY A 117 -2.07 7.71 -1.68
N ALA A 118 -3.27 8.14 -1.28
CA ALA A 118 -3.66 9.55 -1.30
C ALA A 118 -2.81 10.40 -0.33
N ALA A 119 -2.59 9.93 0.89
CA ALA A 119 -1.77 10.64 1.88
C ALA A 119 -0.31 10.78 1.45
N VAL A 120 0.28 9.72 0.87
CA VAL A 120 1.63 9.76 0.31
C VAL A 120 1.71 10.74 -0.86
N SER A 121 0.78 10.66 -1.82
CA SER A 121 0.74 11.58 -2.96
C SER A 121 0.59 13.04 -2.53
N ALA A 122 -0.29 13.32 -1.57
CA ALA A 122 -0.47 14.67 -1.03
C ALA A 122 0.82 15.18 -0.36
N THR A 123 1.49 14.34 0.42
CA THR A 123 2.78 14.67 1.06
C THR A 123 3.86 14.96 0.03
N VAL A 124 3.91 14.17 -1.04
CA VAL A 124 4.85 14.36 -2.15
C VAL A 124 4.60 15.68 -2.88
N ILE A 125 3.35 16.00 -3.20
CA ILE A 125 2.99 17.28 -3.83
C ILE A 125 3.39 18.46 -2.94
N LEU A 126 3.10 18.38 -1.64
CA LEU A 126 3.53 19.40 -0.67
C LEU A 126 5.05 19.55 -0.60
N TYR A 127 5.78 18.44 -0.68
CA TYR A 127 7.23 18.46 -0.69
C TYR A 127 7.80 19.16 -1.94
N LEU A 128 7.18 18.97 -3.11
CA LEU A 128 7.55 19.68 -4.33
C LEU A 128 7.30 21.19 -4.20
N LEU A 129 6.22 21.58 -3.53
CA LEU A 129 5.83 22.98 -3.33
C LEU A 129 6.53 23.65 -2.14
N MET A 130 7.39 22.94 -1.41
CA MET A 130 7.95 23.42 -0.13
C MET A 130 8.73 24.74 -0.26
N ASP A 131 9.34 25.03 -1.41
CA ASP A 131 10.05 26.32 -1.63
C ASP A 131 9.09 27.51 -1.77
N TRP A 132 7.87 27.27 -2.22
CA TRP A 132 6.86 28.30 -2.44
C TRP A 132 6.04 28.59 -1.18
N VAL A 133 5.75 27.53 -0.41
CA VAL A 133 4.86 27.62 0.75
C VAL A 133 5.65 27.84 2.06
N GLY A 134 6.94 27.50 2.06
CA GLY A 134 7.81 27.61 3.24
C GLY A 134 7.72 26.38 4.15
N TRP A 135 8.81 26.16 4.91
CA TRP A 135 8.97 24.98 5.78
C TRP A 135 7.90 24.88 6.88
N ASP A 136 7.53 26.01 7.48
CA ASP A 136 6.58 26.03 8.59
C ASP A 136 5.20 25.57 8.15
N VAL A 137 4.73 26.05 7.00
CA VAL A 137 3.45 25.64 6.42
C VAL A 137 3.52 24.20 5.93
N PHE A 138 4.61 23.79 5.29
CA PHE A 138 4.83 22.39 4.90
C PHE A 138 4.71 21.45 6.10
N SER A 139 5.42 21.75 7.19
CA SER A 139 5.42 20.96 8.44
C SER A 139 4.03 20.92 9.07
N LEU A 140 3.33 22.05 9.14
CA LEU A 140 1.97 22.12 9.67
C LEU A 140 1.00 21.26 8.84
N VAL A 141 0.98 21.43 7.53
CA VAL A 141 0.05 20.71 6.64
C VAL A 141 0.39 19.22 6.62
N ALA A 142 1.67 18.83 6.63
CA ALA A 142 2.08 17.44 6.75
C ALA A 142 1.58 16.80 8.05
N LYS A 143 1.68 17.49 9.19
CA LYS A 143 1.13 16.99 10.47
C LYS A 143 -0.38 16.81 10.41
N ILE A 144 -1.11 17.74 9.78
CA ILE A 144 -2.56 17.63 9.61
C ILE A 144 -2.93 16.45 8.71
N LEU A 145 -2.21 16.27 7.59
CA LEU A 145 -2.42 15.15 6.67
C LEU A 145 -2.18 13.79 7.35
N TRP A 146 -1.04 13.62 8.02
CA TRP A 146 -0.74 12.36 8.71
C TRP A 146 -1.62 12.15 9.94
N GLY A 147 -1.98 13.22 10.65
CA GLY A 147 -2.95 13.16 11.75
C GLY A 147 -4.33 12.69 11.28
N SER A 148 -4.87 13.31 10.22
CA SER A 148 -6.15 12.90 9.61
C SER A 148 -6.08 11.47 9.05
N TRP A 149 -4.97 11.07 8.44
CA TRP A 149 -4.75 9.70 7.98
C TRP A 149 -4.83 8.68 9.14
N TRP A 150 -4.21 8.97 10.28
CA TRP A 150 -4.30 8.12 11.47
C TRP A 150 -5.74 7.97 11.97
N VAL A 151 -6.49 9.09 12.02
CA VAL A 151 -7.90 9.08 12.42
C VAL A 151 -8.74 8.21 11.47
N LEU A 152 -8.52 8.34 10.16
CA LEU A 152 -9.21 7.52 9.15
C LEU A 152 -8.84 6.04 9.26
N LEU A 153 -7.58 5.71 9.51
CA LEU A 153 -7.16 4.32 9.72
C LEU A 153 -7.79 3.71 10.97
N ILE A 154 -7.77 4.42 12.09
CA ILE A 154 -8.42 3.95 13.32
C ILE A 154 -9.92 3.74 13.06
N GLY A 155 -10.58 4.70 12.40
CA GLY A 155 -11.98 4.59 12.00
C GLY A 155 -12.27 3.36 11.14
N LEU A 156 -11.43 3.07 10.14
CA LEU A 156 -11.55 1.87 9.30
C LEU A 156 -11.33 0.58 10.10
N VAL A 157 -10.36 0.55 11.01
CA VAL A 157 -10.11 -0.61 11.87
C VAL A 157 -11.31 -0.84 12.79
N LEU A 158 -11.84 0.19 13.42
CA LEU A 158 -13.04 0.11 14.26
C LEU A 158 -14.25 -0.34 13.46
N ALA A 159 -14.50 0.23 12.28
CA ALA A 159 -15.58 -0.19 11.40
C ALA A 159 -15.45 -1.68 11.02
N ARG A 160 -14.23 -2.13 10.72
CA ARG A 160 -13.93 -3.54 10.44
C ARG A 160 -14.24 -4.44 11.63
N VAL A 161 -13.82 -4.06 12.83
CA VAL A 161 -14.10 -4.81 14.06
C VAL A 161 -15.61 -4.87 14.32
N THR A 162 -16.34 -3.76 14.17
CA THR A 162 -17.79 -3.69 14.38
C THR A 162 -18.54 -4.56 13.38
N ILE A 163 -18.23 -4.47 12.08
CA ILE A 163 -18.88 -5.29 11.05
C ILE A 163 -18.65 -6.78 11.31
N PHE A 164 -17.42 -7.18 11.63
CA PHE A 164 -17.15 -8.59 11.97
C PHE A 164 -17.77 -9.01 13.29
N GLY A 165 -17.91 -8.10 14.25
CA GLY A 165 -18.63 -8.33 15.50
C GLY A 165 -20.11 -8.61 15.25
N ILE A 166 -20.77 -7.81 14.41
CA ILE A 166 -22.17 -8.00 14.02
C ILE A 166 -22.35 -9.31 13.25
N GLN A 167 -21.47 -9.60 12.27
CA GLN A 167 -21.49 -10.87 11.54
C GLN A 167 -21.35 -12.08 12.49
N ARG A 168 -20.47 -11.99 13.49
CA ARG A 168 -20.31 -13.04 14.51
C ARG A 168 -21.55 -13.21 15.38
N ARG A 169 -22.19 -12.13 15.82
CA ARG A 169 -23.43 -12.21 16.61
C ARG A 169 -24.56 -12.87 15.81
N ASN A 170 -24.73 -12.47 14.55
CA ASN A 170 -25.77 -13.00 13.67
C ASN A 170 -25.54 -14.48 13.30
N SER A 171 -24.28 -14.94 13.19
CA SER A 171 -23.99 -16.37 12.96
C SER A 171 -24.26 -17.23 14.19
N VAL A 172 -24.07 -16.70 15.41
CA VAL A 172 -24.38 -17.42 16.64
C VAL A 172 -25.90 -17.54 16.84
N SER A 173 -26.67 -16.47 16.59
CA SER A 173 -28.13 -16.49 16.74
C SER A 173 -28.83 -17.42 15.74
N SER A 174 -28.30 -17.54 14.52
CA SER A 174 -28.84 -18.43 13.48
C SER A 174 -28.44 -19.90 13.67
N GLY A 175 -27.36 -20.19 14.40
CA GLY A 175 -26.98 -21.55 14.79
C GLY A 175 -27.91 -22.14 15.85
N ASN A 176 -28.33 -21.34 16.82
CA ASN A 176 -29.23 -21.77 17.90
C ASN A 176 -30.69 -22.01 17.46
N SER A 177 -31.11 -21.56 16.28
CA SER A 177 -32.46 -21.82 15.76
C SER A 177 -32.58 -23.13 14.98
N LYS A 178 -31.47 -23.86 14.80
CA LYS A 178 -31.40 -25.12 14.03
C LYS A 178 -31.09 -26.35 14.89
N SER A 179 -31.00 -26.20 16.21
CA SER A 179 -30.97 -27.30 17.19
C SER A 179 -32.29 -27.38 17.93
#